data_AF-A0A2T7V453-F1
#
_entry.id   AF-A0A2T7V453-F1
#
_cell.length_a   1.000
_cell.length_b   1.000
_cell.length_c   1.000
_cell.angle_alpha   90.00
_cell.angle_beta   90.00
_cell.angle_gamma   90.00
#
_symmetry.space_group_name_H-M   'P 1'
#
loop_
_entity.id
_entity.type
_entity.pdbx_description
1 polymer ?
#
loop_
_entity_poly.entity_id
_entity_poly.type
_entity_poly.pdbx_seq_one_letter_code
_entity_poly.pdbx_strand_id
1 'polypeptide(L)'
;MHKHGVAEALFLRTYSEDITLVANETAELDDNDRGALDKAGVTLAAAPLASIDFGSGDEVSITLEKGAGTIVVDTVYPALGSDINTELAVAVGVALSDCRCIAVDDDQLTNITGCYAAGDVVAGLDQISVATGHGAKAATAIHNALRTIDGETAKQLST
;
A
#
# COMPACT_ATOMS: atom_id res chain seq x y z
N MET A 1 15.01 -5.99 -7.19
CA MET A 1 14.29 -4.81 -6.69
C MET A 1 13.18 -4.48 -7.65
N HIS A 2 11.95 -4.41 -7.16
CA HIS A 2 10.81 -4.01 -7.97
C HIS A 2 10.92 -2.51 -8.28
N LYS A 3 10.54 -2.09 -9.49
CA LYS A 3 10.47 -0.67 -9.94
C LYS A 3 9.86 0.28 -8.90
N HIS A 4 9.03 -0.27 -8.01
CA HIS A 4 8.45 0.40 -6.85
C HIS A 4 9.49 1.10 -5.95
N GLY A 5 10.61 0.45 -5.60
CA GLY A 5 11.62 1.06 -4.72
C GLY A 5 12.30 2.30 -5.31
N VAL A 6 12.49 2.32 -6.63
CA VAL A 6 12.99 3.52 -7.35
C VAL A 6 11.96 4.64 -7.27
N ALA A 7 10.70 4.31 -7.59
CA ALA A 7 9.61 5.29 -7.58
C ALA A 7 9.44 5.91 -6.17
N GLU A 8 9.48 5.11 -5.11
CA GLU A 8 9.38 5.60 -3.73
C GLU A 8 10.57 6.49 -3.35
N ALA A 9 11.80 6.09 -3.70
CA ALA A 9 12.96 6.93 -3.43
C ALA A 9 12.87 8.29 -4.14
N LEU A 10 12.40 8.32 -5.39
CA LEU A 10 12.17 9.56 -6.14
C LEU A 10 11.02 10.39 -5.55
N PHE A 11 9.94 9.76 -5.09
CA PHE A 11 8.84 10.43 -4.41
C PHE A 11 9.33 11.14 -3.13
N LEU A 12 10.13 10.44 -2.33
CA LEU A 12 10.69 10.95 -1.08
C LEU A 12 11.65 12.14 -1.26
N ARG A 13 12.19 12.38 -2.47
CA ARG A 13 13.08 13.53 -2.74
C ARG A 13 12.39 14.88 -2.51
N THR A 14 11.07 14.91 -2.47
CA THR A 14 10.33 16.13 -2.09
C THR A 14 10.50 16.47 -0.59
N TYR A 15 10.91 15.51 0.23
CA TYR A 15 10.98 15.64 1.70
C TYR A 15 12.41 15.64 2.25
N SER A 16 13.37 14.98 1.59
CA SER A 16 14.79 14.97 2.00
C SER A 16 15.71 15.02 0.79
N GLU A 17 16.79 15.81 0.87
CA GLU A 17 17.90 15.85 -0.08
C GLU A 17 18.87 14.67 0.04
N ASP A 18 18.93 14.07 1.22
CA ASP A 18 19.79 12.92 1.51
C ASP A 18 18.92 11.65 1.55
N ILE A 19 19.00 10.87 0.48
CA ILE A 19 18.27 9.61 0.34
C ILE A 19 19.24 8.54 -0.12
N THR A 20 19.26 7.43 0.64
CA THR A 20 19.93 6.20 0.24
C THR A 20 18.91 5.08 0.07
N LEU A 21 18.87 4.50 -1.13
CA LEU A 21 18.07 3.34 -1.45
C LEU A 21 18.83 2.07 -1.11
N VAL A 22 18.30 1.31 -0.14
CA VAL A 22 18.87 0.02 0.30
C VAL A 22 17.93 -1.10 -0.14
N ALA A 23 18.43 -2.05 -0.93
CA ALA A 23 17.65 -3.18 -1.39
C ALA A 23 17.78 -4.37 -0.42
N ASN A 24 16.70 -5.15 -0.24
CA ASN A 24 16.74 -6.37 0.58
C ASN A 24 17.57 -7.49 -0.06
N GLU A 25 17.68 -7.49 -1.39
CA GLU A 25 18.45 -8.46 -2.17
C GLU A 25 19.20 -7.74 -3.29
N THR A 26 20.18 -8.42 -3.89
CA THR A 26 20.93 -7.84 -5.02
C THR A 26 19.97 -7.50 -6.14
N ALA A 27 19.98 -6.24 -6.54
CA ALA A 27 19.04 -5.70 -7.50
C ALA A 27 19.75 -5.30 -8.79
N GLU A 28 19.31 -5.88 -9.90
CA GLU A 28 19.64 -5.35 -11.22
C GLU A 28 18.66 -4.22 -11.53
N LEU A 29 19.16 -2.98 -11.46
CA LEU A 29 18.48 -1.82 -12.03
C LEU A 29 18.92 -1.65 -13.47
N ASP A 30 17.95 -1.36 -14.35
CA ASP A 30 18.24 -0.96 -15.73
C ASP A 30 18.86 0.44 -15.79
N ASP A 31 19.41 0.80 -16.95
CA ASP A 31 20.11 2.09 -17.13
C ASP A 31 19.18 3.29 -16.93
N ASN A 32 17.88 3.13 -17.19
CA ASN A 32 16.90 4.19 -17.03
C ASN A 32 16.64 4.47 -15.54
N ASP A 33 16.41 3.42 -14.75
CA ASP A 33 16.21 3.52 -13.31
C ASP A 33 17.46 4.06 -12.62
N ARG A 34 18.65 3.60 -13.01
CA ARG A 34 19.93 4.14 -12.51
C ARG A 34 20.08 5.62 -12.83
N GLY A 35 19.87 5.99 -14.10
CA GLY A 35 19.97 7.39 -14.53
C GLY A 35 18.96 8.31 -13.83
N ALA A 36 17.76 7.79 -13.50
CA ALA A 36 16.76 8.54 -12.75
C ALA A 36 17.22 8.81 -11.30
N LEU A 37 17.77 7.79 -10.62
CA LEU A 37 18.33 7.94 -9.27
C LEU A 37 19.51 8.91 -9.25
N ASP A 38 20.45 8.75 -10.19
CA ASP A 38 21.64 9.62 -10.31
C ASP A 38 21.23 11.08 -10.53
N LYS A 39 20.28 11.33 -11.45
CA LYS A 39 19.78 12.68 -11.72
C LYS A 39 19.09 13.31 -10.51
N ALA A 40 18.45 12.49 -9.68
CA ALA A 40 17.78 12.94 -8.46
C ALA A 40 18.74 13.05 -7.26
N GLY A 41 20.00 12.61 -7.41
CA GLY A 41 20.98 12.56 -6.32
C GLY A 41 20.65 11.51 -5.27
N VAL A 42 19.91 10.46 -5.62
CA VAL A 42 19.63 9.34 -4.71
C VAL A 42 20.82 8.37 -4.73
N THR A 43 21.38 8.08 -3.56
CA THR A 43 22.46 7.10 -3.43
C THR A 43 21.90 5.69 -3.46
N LEU A 44 22.50 4.79 -4.25
CA LEU A 44 22.22 3.35 -4.16
C LEU A 44 23.23 2.70 -3.22
N ALA A 45 22.76 1.95 -2.23
CA ALA A 45 23.64 1.21 -1.32
C ALA A 45 24.49 0.18 -2.09
N ALA A 46 25.76 0.04 -1.68
CA ALA A 46 26.75 -0.77 -2.39
C ALA A 46 26.48 -2.29 -2.32
N ALA A 47 25.68 -2.73 -1.36
CA ALA A 47 25.26 -4.12 -1.20
C ALA A 47 23.86 -4.18 -0.56
N PRO A 48 23.21 -5.36 -0.57
CA PRO A 48 21.92 -5.54 0.07
C PRO A 48 21.95 -5.34 1.57
N LEU A 49 20.77 -5.16 2.15
CA LEU A 49 20.53 -5.09 3.59
C LEU A 49 20.89 -6.41 4.26
N ALA A 50 21.74 -6.37 5.29
CA ALA A 50 21.98 -7.52 6.17
C ALA A 50 21.16 -7.43 7.47
N SER A 51 21.14 -6.26 8.10
CA SER A 51 20.39 -6.03 9.34
C SER A 51 20.13 -4.54 9.58
N ILE A 52 19.09 -4.25 10.35
CA ILE A 52 18.78 -2.91 10.86
C ILE A 52 18.84 -2.96 12.38
N ASP A 53 19.53 -1.99 12.98
CA ASP A 53 19.55 -1.74 14.42
C ASP A 53 19.02 -0.34 14.70
N PHE A 54 17.99 -0.26 15.53
CA PHE A 54 17.36 1.00 15.94
C PHE A 54 17.97 1.58 17.22
N GLY A 55 18.90 0.88 17.86
CA GLY A 55 19.61 1.34 19.05
C GLY A 55 18.70 1.84 20.17
N SER A 56 19.20 2.81 20.94
CA SER A 56 18.43 3.55 21.97
C SER A 56 18.41 5.06 21.75
N GLY A 57 18.98 5.53 20.63
CA GLY A 57 18.98 6.95 20.22
C GLY A 57 18.02 7.18 19.06
N ASP A 58 18.18 8.34 18.41
CA ASP A 58 17.33 8.73 17.26
C ASP A 58 17.89 8.24 15.90
N GLU A 59 19.08 7.63 15.90
CA GLU A 59 19.74 7.11 14.71
C GLU A 59 19.42 5.62 14.48
N VAL A 60 19.33 5.24 13.21
CA VAL A 60 19.16 3.87 12.73
C VAL A 60 20.42 3.43 11.99
N SER A 61 21.00 2.33 12.42
CA SER A 61 22.16 1.70 11.79
C SER A 61 21.74 0.59 10.84
N ILE A 62 22.13 0.72 9.58
CA ILE A 62 21.86 -0.25 8.51
C ILE A 62 23.18 -0.94 8.15
N THR A 63 23.30 -2.22 8.49
CA THR A 63 24.46 -3.04 8.10
C THR A 63 24.21 -3.64 6.73
N LEU A 64 25.16 -3.49 5.83
CA LEU A 64 25.12 -4.07 4.49
C LEU A 64 25.79 -5.44 4.45
N GLU A 65 25.32 -6.31 3.55
CA GLU A 65 25.90 -7.63 3.34
C GLU A 65 27.36 -7.57 2.88
N LYS A 66 28.03 -8.73 2.90
CA LYS A 66 29.38 -8.94 2.34
C LYS A 66 30.45 -8.01 2.94
N GLY A 67 30.20 -7.48 4.13
CA GLY A 67 31.10 -6.54 4.80
C GLY A 67 31.18 -5.19 4.09
N ALA A 68 30.16 -4.80 3.32
CA ALA A 68 30.11 -3.54 2.59
C ALA A 68 29.94 -2.29 3.49
N GLY A 69 29.94 -2.47 4.81
CA GLY A 69 29.93 -1.41 5.80
C GLY A 69 28.56 -1.17 6.42
N THR A 70 28.44 -0.02 7.06
CA THR A 70 27.24 0.42 7.79
C THR A 70 26.87 1.82 7.32
N ILE A 71 25.58 2.03 7.09
CA ILE A 71 24.98 3.34 6.82
C ILE A 71 24.22 3.75 8.08
N VAL A 72 24.36 5.00 8.52
CA VAL A 72 23.60 5.56 9.65
C VAL A 72 22.65 6.61 9.11
N VAL A 73 21.37 6.51 9.47
CA VAL A 73 20.30 7.42 9.03
C VAL A 73 19.36 7.76 10.18
N ASP A 74 18.70 8.91 10.13
CA ASP A 74 17.70 9.29 11.15
C ASP A 74 16.32 8.68 10.88
N THR A 75 16.07 8.13 9.68
CA THR A 75 14.76 7.62 9.28
C THR A 75 14.87 6.51 8.26
N VAL A 76 14.03 5.48 8.40
CA VAL A 76 13.86 4.39 7.43
C VAL A 76 12.45 4.42 6.88
N TYR A 77 12.32 4.45 5.56
CA TYR A 77 11.04 4.37 4.86
C TYR A 77 10.93 3.03 4.11
N PRO A 78 10.05 2.10 4.55
CA PRO A 78 9.93 0.79 3.92
C PRO A 78 9.14 0.87 2.61
N ALA A 79 9.77 0.52 1.50
CA ALA A 79 9.15 0.40 0.17
C ALA A 79 9.02 -1.09 -0.24
N LEU A 80 8.48 -1.92 0.65
CA LEU A 80 8.43 -3.38 0.50
C LEU A 80 7.14 -3.90 -0.14
N GLY A 81 6.17 -3.02 -0.37
CA GLY A 81 4.81 -3.38 -0.74
C GLY A 81 3.99 -3.90 0.44
N SER A 82 2.79 -4.36 0.14
CA SER A 82 1.80 -4.83 1.12
C SER A 82 1.18 -6.16 0.68
N ASP A 83 0.96 -7.06 1.64
CA ASP A 83 0.08 -8.21 1.47
C ASP A 83 -1.30 -7.89 2.05
N ILE A 84 -2.31 -7.86 1.20
CA ILE A 84 -3.68 -7.48 1.58
C ILE A 84 -4.36 -8.66 2.28
N ASN A 85 -4.93 -8.40 3.47
CA ASN A 85 -5.62 -9.39 4.30
C ASN A 85 -6.97 -9.78 3.69
N THR A 86 -6.96 -10.76 2.79
CA THR A 86 -8.09 -11.16 1.94
C THR A 86 -8.55 -12.59 2.18
N GLU A 87 -7.91 -13.32 3.08
CA GLU A 87 -8.12 -14.75 3.30
C GLU A 87 -9.58 -15.05 3.69
N LEU A 88 -10.17 -14.22 4.56
CA LEU A 88 -11.58 -14.36 4.95
C LEU A 88 -12.52 -14.12 3.76
N ALA A 89 -12.25 -13.10 2.94
CA ALA A 89 -13.06 -12.74 1.79
C ALA A 89 -13.06 -13.88 0.76
N VAL A 90 -11.89 -14.42 0.45
CA VAL A 90 -11.74 -15.57 -0.45
C VAL A 90 -12.48 -16.80 0.10
N ALA A 91 -12.37 -17.06 1.40
CA ALA A 91 -13.06 -18.20 2.04
C ALA A 91 -14.59 -18.14 1.91
N VAL A 92 -15.18 -16.95 1.78
CA VAL A 92 -16.62 -16.77 1.57
C VAL A 92 -17.01 -16.52 0.11
N GLY A 93 -16.08 -16.67 -0.84
CA GLY A 93 -16.33 -16.58 -2.28
C GLY A 93 -16.36 -15.14 -2.84
N VAL A 94 -15.82 -14.17 -2.10
CA VAL A 94 -15.65 -12.80 -2.60
C VAL A 94 -14.53 -12.77 -3.64
N ALA A 95 -14.80 -12.11 -4.76
CA ALA A 95 -13.86 -11.92 -5.85
C ALA A 95 -12.80 -10.88 -5.48
N LEU A 96 -11.57 -11.12 -5.94
CA LEU A 96 -10.48 -10.16 -5.86
C LEU A 96 -10.33 -9.45 -7.22
N SER A 97 -9.84 -8.22 -7.16
CA SER A 97 -9.32 -7.45 -8.30
C SER A 97 -7.96 -8.00 -8.75
N ASP A 98 -7.48 -7.52 -9.89
CA ASP A 98 -6.17 -7.88 -10.44
C ASP A 98 -5.00 -7.55 -9.50
N CYS A 99 -5.18 -6.57 -8.60
CA CYS A 99 -4.20 -6.19 -7.58
C CYS A 99 -4.28 -7.03 -6.29
N ARG A 100 -5.05 -8.13 -6.28
CA ARG A 100 -5.34 -8.96 -5.10
C ARG A 100 -6.08 -8.23 -3.95
N CYS A 101 -6.61 -7.03 -4.18
CA CYS A 101 -7.56 -6.38 -3.27
C CYS A 101 -8.98 -6.94 -3.49
N ILE A 102 -9.87 -6.83 -2.51
CA ILE A 102 -11.29 -7.17 -2.66
C ILE A 102 -11.92 -6.28 -3.75
N ALA A 103 -12.58 -6.91 -4.73
CA ALA A 103 -13.31 -6.20 -5.77
C ALA A 103 -14.66 -5.70 -5.23
N VAL A 104 -14.93 -4.41 -5.44
CA VAL A 104 -16.16 -3.74 -5.02
C VAL A 104 -16.67 -2.81 -6.11
N ASP A 105 -17.96 -2.48 -6.05
CA ASP A 105 -18.56 -1.42 -6.85
C ASP A 105 -18.44 -0.04 -6.16
N ASP A 106 -19.08 0.96 -6.77
CA ASP A 106 -19.13 2.33 -6.26
C ASP A 106 -19.87 2.46 -4.92
N ASP A 107 -20.62 1.47 -4.45
CA ASP A 107 -21.27 1.46 -3.14
C ASP A 107 -20.54 0.58 -2.12
N GLN A 108 -19.32 0.13 -2.46
CA GLN A 108 -18.48 -0.80 -1.69
C GLN A 108 -19.05 -2.23 -1.60
N LEU A 109 -20.03 -2.57 -2.44
CA LEU A 109 -20.63 -3.90 -2.49
C LEU A 109 -19.74 -4.85 -3.29
N THR A 110 -19.53 -6.05 -2.76
CA THR A 110 -18.79 -7.12 -3.45
C THR A 110 -19.68 -7.88 -4.44
N ASN A 111 -19.14 -8.90 -5.12
CA ASN A 111 -19.95 -9.84 -5.90
C ASN A 111 -20.94 -10.68 -5.05
N ILE A 112 -20.81 -10.69 -3.72
CA ILE A 112 -21.72 -11.39 -2.82
C ILE A 112 -22.73 -10.40 -2.24
N THR A 113 -24.01 -10.62 -2.52
CA THR A 113 -25.10 -9.78 -2.01
C THR A 113 -25.06 -9.70 -0.49
N GLY A 114 -25.04 -8.48 0.06
CA GLY A 114 -24.97 -8.23 1.50
C GLY A 114 -23.54 -8.27 2.07
N CYS A 115 -22.52 -8.51 1.26
CA CYS A 115 -21.12 -8.48 1.68
C CYS A 115 -20.43 -7.24 1.09
N TYR A 116 -19.85 -6.42 1.97
CA TYR A 116 -19.23 -5.13 1.63
C TYR A 116 -17.78 -5.13 2.12
N ALA A 117 -16.93 -4.34 1.46
CA ALA A 117 -15.53 -4.15 1.86
C ALA A 117 -15.10 -2.68 1.81
N ALA A 118 -14.32 -2.26 2.80
CA ALA A 118 -13.91 -0.87 2.97
C ALA A 118 -12.51 -0.78 3.59
N GLY A 119 -11.82 0.34 3.35
CA GLY A 119 -10.44 0.56 3.79
C GLY A 119 -9.40 -0.15 2.91
N ASP A 120 -8.22 -0.42 3.47
CA ASP A 120 -7.03 -0.90 2.76
C ASP A 120 -7.19 -2.29 2.11
N VAL A 121 -8.30 -3.00 2.42
CA VAL A 121 -8.62 -4.28 1.77
C VAL A 121 -9.21 -4.13 0.36
N VAL A 122 -9.65 -2.92 -0.01
CA VAL A 122 -10.10 -2.59 -1.38
C VAL A 122 -9.05 -1.77 -2.11
N ALA A 123 -9.07 -1.79 -3.44
CA ALA A 123 -8.13 -0.99 -4.23
C ALA A 123 -8.38 0.51 -4.01
N GLY A 124 -7.32 1.27 -3.73
CA GLY A 124 -7.43 2.71 -3.50
C GLY A 124 -6.17 3.30 -2.89
N LEU A 125 -6.31 4.51 -2.35
CA LEU A 125 -5.28 5.18 -1.59
C LEU A 125 -5.42 4.81 -0.10
N ASP A 126 -4.39 4.19 0.48
CA ASP A 126 -4.36 3.74 1.88
C ASP A 126 -4.22 4.93 2.83
N GLN A 127 -5.35 5.56 3.15
CA GLN A 127 -5.47 6.71 4.03
C GLN A 127 -6.71 6.59 4.91
N ILE A 128 -6.61 7.07 6.16
CA ILE A 128 -7.71 7.04 7.13
C ILE A 128 -8.96 7.73 6.56
N SER A 129 -8.80 8.86 5.87
CA SER A 129 -9.92 9.61 5.28
C SER A 129 -10.61 8.82 4.16
N VAL A 130 -9.85 8.11 3.32
CA VAL A 130 -10.37 7.26 2.25
C VAL A 130 -11.11 6.05 2.84
N ALA A 131 -10.50 5.37 3.81
CA ALA A 131 -11.11 4.25 4.52
C ALA A 131 -12.43 4.67 5.21
N THR A 132 -12.44 5.85 5.84
CA THR A 132 -13.65 6.41 6.45
C THR A 132 -14.73 6.68 5.40
N GLY A 133 -14.36 7.22 4.24
CA GLY A 133 -15.26 7.44 3.12
C GLY A 133 -15.85 6.13 2.57
N HIS A 134 -15.03 5.10 2.39
CA HIS A 134 -15.50 3.75 2.04
C HIS A 134 -16.52 3.25 3.07
N GLY A 135 -16.23 3.39 4.36
CA GLY A 135 -17.15 3.00 5.43
C GLY A 135 -18.50 3.73 5.37
N ALA A 136 -18.49 5.04 5.10
CA ALA A 136 -19.71 5.84 4.97
C ALA A 136 -20.59 5.39 3.79
N LYS A 137 -19.96 5.09 2.64
CA LYS A 137 -20.65 4.56 1.45
C LYS A 137 -21.27 3.19 1.73
N ALA A 138 -20.47 2.25 2.24
CA ALA A 138 -20.92 0.90 2.59
C ALA A 138 -22.09 0.93 3.60
N ALA A 139 -21.97 1.73 4.67
CA ALA A 139 -23.00 1.83 5.68
C ALA A 139 -24.32 2.39 5.13
N THR A 140 -24.24 3.39 4.24
CA THR A 140 -25.42 3.97 3.57
C THR A 140 -26.09 2.95 2.65
N ALA A 141 -25.30 2.20 1.87
CA ALA A 141 -25.79 1.15 0.99
C ALA A 141 -26.45 0.01 1.78
N ILE A 142 -25.81 -0.46 2.86
CA ILE A 142 -26.37 -1.46 3.78
C ILE A 142 -27.72 -0.99 4.34
N HIS A 143 -27.78 0.25 4.84
CA HIS A 143 -29.01 0.81 5.42
C HIS A 143 -30.15 0.85 4.40
N ASN A 144 -29.88 1.31 3.18
CA ASN A 144 -30.88 1.37 2.11
C ASN A 144 -31.34 -0.03 1.66
N ALA A 145 -30.42 -0.98 1.56
CA ALA A 145 -30.72 -2.36 1.20
C ALA A 145 -31.63 -3.03 2.25
N LEU A 146 -31.30 -2.90 3.54
CA LEU A 146 -32.10 -3.47 4.63
C LEU A 146 -33.50 -2.85 4.69
N ARG A 147 -33.61 -1.53 4.61
CA ARG A 147 -34.93 -0.87 4.55
C ARG A 147 -35.78 -1.33 3.36
N THR A 148 -35.14 -1.63 2.23
CA THR A 148 -35.85 -2.18 1.07
C THR A 148 -36.38 -3.59 1.36
N ILE A 149 -35.56 -4.44 1.98
CA ILE A 149 -35.92 -5.80 2.40
C ILE A 149 -37.08 -5.77 3.41
N ASP A 150 -37.04 -4.83 4.37
CA ASP A 150 -38.05 -4.69 5.42
C ASP A 150 -39.33 -3.98 4.94
N GLY A 151 -39.37 -3.52 3.68
CA GLY A 151 -40.52 -2.80 3.13
C GLY A 151 -40.67 -1.37 3.67
N GLU A 152 -39.62 -0.81 4.27
CA GLU A 152 -39.56 0.56 4.82
C GLU A 152 -39.18 1.62 3.76
N THR A 153 -39.44 1.31 2.49
CA THR A 153 -39.21 2.20 1.36
C THR A 153 -40.53 2.58 0.70
N ALA A 154 -40.64 3.82 0.23
CA ALA A 154 -41.79 4.24 -0.55
C ALA A 154 -41.85 3.41 -1.84
N LYS A 155 -43.04 2.91 -2.21
CA LYS A 155 -43.24 2.28 -3.53
C LYS A 155 -42.76 3.27 -4.60
N GLN A 156 -41.81 2.85 -5.43
CA GLN A 156 -41.42 3.64 -6.60
C GLN A 156 -42.69 3.93 -7.41
N LEU A 157 -42.99 5.22 -7.59
CA LEU A 157 -44.02 5.66 -8.52
C LEU A 157 -43.52 5.27 -9.92
N SER A 158 -44.16 4.28 -10.53
CA SER A 158 -43.97 3.93 -11.93
C SER A 158 -44.16 5.18 -12.77
N THR A 159 -43.07 5.66 -13.38
CA THR A 159 -43.09 6.67 -14.45
C THR A 159 -42.72 6.00 -15.77
#